data_AF-A0A950KAA6-F1
#
_entry.id   AF-A0A950KAA6-F1
#
_cell.length_a   1.000
_cell.length_b   1.000
_cell.length_c   1.000
_cell.angle_alpha   90.00
_cell.angle_beta   90.00
_cell.angle_gamma   90.00
#
_symmetry.space_group_name_H-M   'P 1'
#
loop_
_entity.id
_entity.type
_entity.pdbx_description
1 polymer ?
#
loop_
_entity_poly.entity_id
_entity_poly.type
_entity_poly.pdbx_seq_one_letter_code
_entity_poly.pdbx_strand_id
1 'polypeptide(L)'
;MYRSVTSGSGYVQIASGLTGTTYSDSGGLDYDTTYYYVIRGQNTVEGNNSNQAMALIPKPVPRTEKTGNGGHQMCGMSSAGAPGAAGLVTGLLALFLLTAALRKAS
;
A
#
# COMPACT_ATOMS: atom_id res chain seq x y z
N MET A 1 8.41 -7.03 -4.36
CA MET A 1 7.00 -7.15 -4.76
C MET A 1 6.76 -6.20 -5.92
N TYR A 2 6.16 -6.72 -6.99
CA TYR A 2 5.88 -5.97 -8.20
C TYR A 2 4.40 -6.04 -8.54
N ARG A 3 3.85 -4.94 -9.03
CA ARG A 3 2.43 -4.80 -9.37
C ARG A 3 2.28 -4.25 -10.78
N SER A 4 1.27 -4.71 -11.50
CA SER A 4 0.84 -4.17 -12.80
C SER A 4 -0.68 -4.13 -12.90
N VAL A 5 -1.22 -3.26 -13.75
CA VAL A 5 -2.63 -3.28 -14.17
C VAL A 5 -2.84 -4.07 -15.47
N THR A 6 -1.76 -4.57 -16.07
CA THR A 6 -1.78 -5.36 -17.30
C THR A 6 -1.20 -6.75 -17.02
N SER A 7 -1.90 -7.79 -17.49
CA SER A 7 -1.41 -9.14 -17.28
C SER A 7 -0.10 -9.39 -18.04
N GLY A 8 0.90 -9.97 -17.37
CA GLY A 8 2.14 -10.43 -17.98
C GLY A 8 3.18 -9.35 -18.28
N SER A 9 2.86 -8.06 -18.15
CA SER A 9 3.77 -6.96 -18.51
C SER A 9 3.56 -5.72 -17.64
N GLY A 10 4.42 -4.71 -17.80
CA GLY A 10 4.24 -3.39 -17.15
C GLY A 10 4.42 -3.38 -15.63
N TYR A 11 5.12 -4.37 -15.08
CA TYR A 11 5.33 -4.49 -13.64
C TYR A 11 6.20 -3.36 -13.07
N VAL A 12 5.70 -2.70 -12.03
CA VAL A 12 6.40 -1.67 -11.27
C VAL A 12 6.69 -2.20 -9.86
N GLN A 13 7.87 -1.90 -9.33
CA GLN A 13 8.22 -2.28 -7.96
C GLN A 13 7.39 -1.44 -6.97
N ILE A 14 6.62 -2.12 -6.12
CA ILE A 14 5.82 -1.46 -5.07
C ILE A 14 6.37 -1.71 -3.66
N ALA A 15 7.22 -2.72 -3.48
CA ALA A 15 7.99 -2.93 -2.26
C ALA A 15 9.28 -3.73 -2.54
N SER A 16 10.30 -3.47 -1.73
CA SER A 16 11.62 -4.12 -1.76
C SER A 16 12.04 -4.55 -0.33
N GLY A 17 13.10 -5.35 -0.21
CA GLY A 17 13.65 -5.75 1.09
C GLY A 17 12.73 -6.63 1.95
N LEU A 18 11.75 -7.30 1.35
CA LEU A 18 10.83 -8.20 2.06
C LEU A 18 11.58 -9.45 2.52
N THR A 19 11.61 -9.68 3.83
CA THR A 19 12.19 -10.88 4.45
C THR A 19 11.15 -11.96 4.75
N GLY A 20 9.88 -11.57 4.84
CA GLY A 20 8.74 -12.46 4.98
C GLY A 20 8.21 -12.97 3.65
N THR A 21 7.36 -13.98 3.71
CA THR A 21 6.64 -14.56 2.56
C THR A 21 5.29 -13.90 2.29
N THR A 22 4.93 -12.89 3.09
CA THR A 22 3.66 -12.18 3.02
C THR A 22 3.88 -10.69 2.83
N TYR A 23 3.01 -10.08 2.02
CA TYR A 23 2.97 -8.64 1.80
C TYR A 23 1.53 -8.22 1.59
N SER A 24 1.10 -7.14 2.26
CA SER A 24 -0.24 -6.56 2.10
C SER A 24 -0.12 -5.26 1.31
N ASP A 25 -0.69 -5.23 0.10
CA ASP A 25 -0.78 -4.02 -0.69
C ASP A 25 -2.01 -3.20 -0.27
N SER A 26 -1.78 -1.98 0.21
CA SER A 26 -2.82 -1.07 0.70
C SER A 26 -2.79 0.32 0.05
N GLY A 27 -1.84 0.57 -0.86
CA GLY A 27 -1.54 1.90 -1.38
C GLY A 27 -1.87 2.07 -2.86
N GLY A 28 -2.56 3.16 -3.21
CA GLY A 28 -2.79 3.56 -4.60
C GLY A 28 -3.50 2.49 -5.42
N LEU A 29 -4.59 1.96 -4.86
CA LEU A 29 -5.44 0.94 -5.47
C LEU A 29 -6.80 1.57 -5.78
N ASP A 30 -7.18 1.52 -7.06
CA ASP A 30 -8.47 1.99 -7.53
C ASP A 30 -9.51 0.88 -7.50
N TYR A 31 -10.74 1.23 -7.17
CA TYR A 31 -11.85 0.29 -7.23
C TYR A 31 -12.13 -0.16 -8.67
N ASP A 32 -12.68 -1.37 -8.81
CA ASP A 32 -12.94 -2.08 -10.07
C ASP A 32 -11.69 -2.26 -10.96
N THR A 33 -10.50 -2.16 -10.37
CA THR A 33 -9.23 -2.41 -11.08
C THR A 33 -8.67 -3.77 -10.67
N THR A 34 -8.32 -4.58 -11.68
CA THR A 34 -7.59 -5.82 -11.48
C THR A 34 -6.10 -5.54 -11.46
N TYR A 35 -5.44 -5.93 -10.37
CA TYR A 35 -4.00 -5.84 -10.22
C TYR A 35 -3.36 -7.21 -10.31
N TYR A 36 -2.21 -7.26 -10.96
CA TYR A 36 -1.39 -8.44 -11.15
C TYR A 36 -0.10 -8.30 -10.35
N TYR A 37 0.24 -9.34 -9.60
CA TYR A 37 1.37 -9.34 -8.70
C TYR A 37 2.36 -10.44 -9.04
N VAL A 38 3.64 -10.07 -9.03
CA VAL A 38 4.75 -11.02 -9.09
C VAL A 38 5.77 -10.66 -8.03
N ILE A 39 6.47 -11.65 -7.53
CA ILE A 39 7.65 -11.46 -6.69
C ILE A 39 8.89 -11.86 -7.47
N ARG A 40 9.98 -11.15 -7.20
CA ARG A 40 11.31 -11.47 -7.69
C ARG A 40 12.21 -11.58 -6.47
N GLY A 41 12.92 -12.69 -6.36
CA GLY A 41 13.94 -12.88 -5.34
C GLY A 41 15.15 -12.00 -5.67
N GLN A 42 15.76 -11.40 -4.65
CA GLN A 42 16.98 -10.62 -4.81
C GLN A 42 18.14 -11.29 -4.09
N ASN A 43 19.25 -11.45 -4.79
CA ASN A 43 20.56 -11.77 -4.21
C ASN A 43 21.55 -10.72 -4.74
N THR A 44 22.67 -11.12 -5.38
CA THR A 44 23.57 -10.20 -6.09
C THR A 44 22.90 -9.51 -7.27
N VAL A 45 21.98 -10.21 -7.93
CA VAL A 45 21.11 -9.69 -8.99
C VAL A 45 19.68 -10.14 -8.72
N GLU A 46 18.75 -9.44 -9.36
CA GLU A 46 17.34 -9.79 -9.29
C GLU A 46 17.02 -11.01 -10.16
N GLY A 47 16.24 -11.94 -9.62
CA GLY A 47 15.80 -13.14 -10.33
C GLY A 47 14.57 -12.92 -11.23
N ASN A 48 14.11 -14.02 -11.83
CA ASN A 48 12.92 -14.03 -12.67
C ASN A 48 11.63 -13.82 -11.87
N ASN A 49 10.55 -13.47 -12.57
CA ASN A 49 9.21 -13.39 -12.00
C ASN A 49 8.75 -14.74 -11.47
N SER A 50 8.10 -14.73 -10.31
CA SER A 50 7.29 -15.84 -9.82
C SER A 50 6.10 -16.14 -10.74
N ASN A 51 5.29 -17.13 -10.36
CA ASN A 51 3.92 -17.19 -10.84
C ASN A 51 3.19 -15.87 -10.54
N GLN A 52 2.32 -15.49 -11.48
CA GLN A 52 1.53 -14.28 -11.35
C GLN A 52 0.27 -14.57 -10.52
N ALA A 53 0.03 -13.73 -9.51
CA ALA A 53 -1.24 -13.66 -8.81
C ALA A 53 -2.07 -12.50 -9.34
N MET A 54 -3.40 -12.55 -9.18
CA MET A 54 -4.29 -11.44 -9.54
C MET A 54 -5.34 -11.20 -8.45
N ALA A 55 -5.74 -9.94 -8.30
CA ALA A 55 -6.81 -9.54 -7.40
C ALA A 55 -7.61 -8.37 -8.00
N LEU A 56 -8.93 -8.46 -7.93
CA LEU A 56 -9.85 -7.36 -8.22
C LEU A 56 -10.12 -6.60 -6.92
N ILE A 57 -10.08 -5.28 -6.96
CA ILE A 57 -10.48 -4.43 -5.83
C ILE A 57 -11.97 -4.09 -5.98
N PRO A 58 -12.87 -4.71 -5.21
CA PRO A 58 -14.31 -4.49 -5.38
C PRO A 58 -14.70 -3.11 -4.88
N LYS A 59 -15.61 -2.44 -5.59
CA LYS A 59 -16.29 -1.27 -5.04
C LYS A 59 -17.07 -1.66 -3.76
N PRO A 60 -16.97 -0.88 -2.68
CA PRO A 60 -17.85 -1.05 -1.53
C PRO A 60 -19.29 -0.90 -2.00
N VAL A 61 -20.16 -1.79 -1.56
CA VAL A 61 -21.60 -1.59 -1.75
C VAL A 61 -22.02 -0.29 -1.06
N PRO A 62 -22.89 0.52 -1.68
CA PRO A 62 -23.43 1.69 -1.00
C PRO A 62 -24.03 1.28 0.34
N ARG A 63 -23.67 2.00 1.41
CA ARG A 63 -24.37 1.84 2.68
C ARG A 63 -25.81 2.24 2.45
N THR A 64 -26.73 1.28 2.51
CA THR A 64 -28.14 1.60 2.72
C THR A 64 -28.23 2.14 4.14
N GLU A 65 -28.31 3.45 4.27
CA GLU A 65 -28.74 4.07 5.52
C GLU A 65 -30.18 3.64 5.77
N LYS A 66 -30.36 2.50 6.43
CA LYS A 66 -31.54 2.35 7.27
C LYS A 66 -31.18 3.05 8.57
N THR A 67 -31.32 4.37 8.59
CA THR A 67 -31.51 5.09 9.85
C THR A 67 -32.68 4.39 10.52
N GLY A 68 -32.40 3.66 11.60
CA GLY A 68 -33.40 2.88 12.31
C GLY A 68 -34.57 3.79 12.63
N ASN A 69 -35.79 3.32 12.39
CA ASN A 69 -36.99 3.93 12.98
C ASN A 69 -36.68 4.14 14.47
N GLY A 70 -36.81 5.38 14.95
CA GLY A 70 -36.32 5.87 16.23
C GLY A 70 -36.97 5.28 17.50
N GLY A 71 -37.11 3.96 17.56
CA GLY A 71 -37.69 3.23 18.69
C GLY A 71 -36.81 2.13 19.27
N HIS A 72 -35.67 1.80 18.67
CA HIS A 72 -34.76 0.77 19.19
C HIS A 72 -33.39 1.38 19.48
N GLN A 73 -32.96 1.28 20.74
CA GLN A 73 -31.67 1.78 21.17
C GLN A 73 -30.58 0.94 20.51
N MET A 74 -29.83 1.53 19.59
CA MET A 74 -28.66 0.89 19.01
C MET A 74 -27.60 0.85 20.12
N CYS A 75 -27.37 -0.33 20.70
CA CYS A 75 -26.27 -0.55 21.62
C CYS A 75 -24.95 -0.15 20.94
N GLY A 76 -24.26 0.87 21.45
CA GLY A 76 -22.81 1.02 21.28
C GLY A 76 -22.29 1.94 20.16
N MET A 77 -23.08 2.85 19.57
CA MET A 77 -22.51 3.84 18.65
C MET A 77 -22.04 5.12 19.37
N SER A 78 -20.79 5.10 19.82
CA SER A 78 -19.94 6.27 20.05
C SER A 78 -18.50 5.81 19.77
N SER A 79 -17.69 6.35 18.87
CA SER A 79 -17.64 7.65 18.22
C SER A 79 -17.04 7.51 16.81
N ALA A 80 -17.46 8.41 15.92
CA ALA A 80 -16.92 8.57 14.58
C ALA A 80 -15.40 8.82 14.57
N GLY A 81 -14.70 8.11 13.69
CA GLY A 81 -13.34 8.42 13.26
C GLY A 81 -13.18 7.88 11.83
N ALA A 82 -13.41 8.75 10.85
CA ALA A 82 -13.15 8.42 9.44
C ALA A 82 -11.64 8.22 9.22
N PRO A 83 -11.19 7.19 8.49
CA PRO A 83 -9.81 7.16 8.01
C PRO A 83 -9.70 8.12 6.82
N GLY A 84 -9.14 9.30 7.07
CA GLY A 84 -8.94 10.30 6.04
C GLY A 84 -7.77 11.22 6.35
N ALA A 85 -6.56 10.81 5.98
CA ALA A 85 -5.57 11.65 5.31
C ALA A 85 -4.29 10.83 5.03
N ALA A 86 -3.93 10.74 3.76
CA ALA A 86 -2.58 10.43 3.33
C ALA A 86 -1.61 11.56 3.75
N GLY A 87 -0.40 11.19 4.16
CA GLY A 87 0.69 12.10 4.48
C GLY A 87 1.43 11.58 5.72
N LEU A 88 2.75 11.51 5.81
CA LEU A 88 3.85 11.98 4.99
C LEU A 88 5.03 11.02 5.33
N VAL A 89 5.52 10.22 4.39
CA VAL A 89 6.92 9.73 4.51
C VAL A 89 7.78 10.81 3.88
N THR A 90 7.81 11.98 4.51
CA THR A 90 8.82 13.00 4.25
C THR A 90 10.17 12.38 4.58
N GLY A 91 11.02 12.29 3.57
CA GLY A 91 12.34 11.73 3.66
C GLY A 91 13.15 12.34 4.79
N LEU A 92 13.58 11.50 5.71
CA LEU A 92 14.81 11.73 6.48
C LEU A 92 15.96 10.95 5.84
N LEU A 93 16.15 11.16 4.53
CA LEU A 93 17.37 10.75 3.82
C LEU A 93 17.95 11.94 3.03
N ALA A 94 17.90 13.14 3.63
CA ALA A 94 18.55 14.33 3.11
C ALA A 94 19.14 15.23 4.22
N LEU A 95 19.35 14.72 5.44
CA LEU A 95 19.98 15.49 6.53
C LEU A 95 21.24 14.83 7.14
N PHE A 96 21.63 13.63 6.70
CA PHE A 96 22.87 12.98 7.15
C PHE A 96 24.06 13.11 6.17
N LEU A 97 23.86 13.69 4.99
CA LEU A 97 24.94 13.94 4.03
C LEU A 97 25.38 15.41 3.96
N LEU A 98 24.79 16.31 4.76
CA LEU A 98 25.21 17.72 4.84
C LEU A 98 25.91 18.08 6.16
N THR A 99 25.92 17.20 7.17
CA THR A 99 26.69 17.41 8.42
C THR A 99 28.02 16.64 8.47
N ALA A 100 28.30 15.75 7.50
CA ALA A 100 29.58 15.07 7.39
C ALA A 100 30.63 15.84 6.54
N ALA A 101 30.23 16.88 5.82
CA ALA A 101 31.13 17.66 4.95
C ALA A 101 31.71 18.94 5.60
N LEU A 102 31.36 19.26 6.86
CA LEU A 102 31.87 20.46 7.56
C LEU A 102 32.70 20.16 8.83
N ARG A 103 33.21 18.94 9.02
CA ARG A 103 34.28 18.66 10.02
C ARG A 103 35.61 18.26 9.36
N LYS A 104 35.87 18.81 8.18
CA LYS A 104 37.22 18.80 7.58
C LYS A 104 37.58 20.19 7.07
N ALA A 105 37.43 21.19 7.95
CA ALA A 105 37.95 22.54 7.80
C ALA A 105 37.99 23.25 9.16
N SER A 106 38.84 22.76 10.06
CA SER A 106 39.62 23.52 11.05
C SER A 106 40.70 22.60 11.59
#